data_AF-A0A954JHT6-F1
#
_entry.id   AF-A0A954JHT6-F1
#
_cell.length_a   1.000
_cell.length_b   1.000
_cell.length_c   1.000
_cell.angle_alpha   90.00
_cell.angle_beta   90.00
_cell.angle_gamma   90.00
#
_symmetry.space_group_name_H-M   'P 1'
#
loop_
_entity.id
_entity.type
_entity.pdbx_description
1 polymer ?
#
loop_
_entity_poly.entity_id
_entity_poly.type
_entity_poly.pdbx_seq_one_letter_code
_entity_poly.pdbx_strand_id
1 'polypeptide(L)'
;NSMSDGCDYVKQLTETCRLVAEAVGIPESRYKLVYQSRSGRPEDPWLEPDILDHLRRLKSDGVESVVISPIGFLSDHMEVLFDLDEEAALVSQEIGLTMRRAGTVGVHPKFVQMIRKLIQERLDSNFEKEAVGAFGPNWDVCPLDCCPAPRRRPQPAS
;
A
#
# COMPACT_ATOMS: atom_id res chain seq x y z
N ASN A 1 8.89 2.56 16.01
CA ASN A 1 9.02 4.00 15.70
C ASN A 1 9.27 4.20 14.23
N SER A 2 8.37 3.68 13.40
CA SER A 2 8.26 4.04 11.98
C SER A 2 7.41 5.31 11.88
N MET A 3 7.53 6.04 10.76
CA MET A 3 6.71 7.23 10.50
C MET A 3 5.20 6.95 10.54
N SER A 4 4.78 5.71 10.30
CA SER A 4 3.36 5.32 10.33
C SER A 4 2.80 5.02 11.72
N ASP A 5 3.62 5.02 12.78
CA ASP A 5 3.14 4.64 14.13
C ASP A 5 2.08 5.63 14.67
N GLY A 6 2.04 6.84 14.11
CA GLY A 6 1.07 7.88 14.45
C GLY A 6 -0.17 7.90 13.55
N CYS A 7 -0.36 6.97 12.61
CA CYS A 7 -1.51 7.00 11.70
C CYS A 7 -2.00 5.60 11.34
N ASP A 8 -3.17 5.53 10.69
CA ASP A 8 -3.80 4.26 10.30
C ASP A 8 -3.29 3.70 8.96
N TYR A 9 -2.21 4.26 8.39
CA TYR A 9 -1.67 3.88 7.07
C TYR A 9 -1.50 2.36 6.92
N VAL A 10 -0.79 1.72 7.84
CA VAL A 10 -0.55 0.27 7.78
C VAL A 10 -1.86 -0.50 7.93
N LYS A 11 -2.75 -0.07 8.82
CA LYS A 11 -4.04 -0.74 9.05
C LYS A 11 -4.92 -0.70 7.81
N GLN A 12 -5.02 0.46 7.16
CA GLN A 12 -5.81 0.66 5.95
C GLN A 12 -5.23 -0.14 4.76
N LEU A 13 -3.91 -0.17 4.61
CA LEU A 13 -3.26 -0.98 3.57
C LEU A 13 -3.46 -2.48 3.81
N THR A 14 -3.29 -2.95 5.04
CA THR A 14 -3.53 -4.36 5.39
C THR A 14 -4.96 -4.77 5.09
N GLU A 15 -5.95 -3.95 5.46
CA GLU A 15 -7.35 -4.24 5.17
C GLU A 15 -7.65 -4.20 3.67
N THR A 16 -7.09 -3.24 2.95
CA THR A 16 -7.25 -3.17 1.49
C THR A 16 -6.66 -4.40 0.81
N CYS A 17 -5.46 -4.85 1.21
CA CYS A 17 -4.87 -6.10 0.72
C CYS A 17 -5.78 -7.31 1.01
N ARG A 18 -6.36 -7.39 2.21
CA ARG A 18 -7.27 -8.46 2.60
C ARG A 18 -8.52 -8.49 1.71
N LEU A 19 -9.16 -7.34 1.52
CA LEU A 19 -10.36 -7.21 0.68
C LEU A 19 -10.08 -7.55 -0.79
N VAL A 20 -8.95 -7.10 -1.33
CA VAL A 20 -8.56 -7.43 -2.70
C VAL A 20 -8.29 -8.93 -2.84
N ALA A 21 -7.52 -9.53 -1.93
CA ALA A 21 -7.21 -10.95 -1.95
C ALA A 21 -8.48 -11.82 -1.84
N GLU A 22 -9.40 -11.47 -0.94
CA GLU A 22 -10.70 -12.12 -0.79
C GLU A 22 -11.52 -12.03 -2.09
N ALA A 23 -11.60 -10.85 -2.70
CA ALA A 23 -12.36 -10.63 -3.94
C ALA A 23 -11.83 -11.45 -5.13
N VAL A 24 -10.53 -11.80 -5.15
CA VAL A 24 -9.92 -12.64 -6.20
C VAL A 24 -9.67 -14.09 -5.76
N GLY A 25 -10.16 -14.49 -4.58
CA GLY A 25 -10.05 -15.86 -4.08
C GLY A 25 -8.63 -16.29 -3.69
N ILE A 26 -7.77 -15.35 -3.32
CA ILE A 26 -6.40 -15.62 -2.85
C ILE A 26 -6.41 -15.75 -1.32
N PRO A 27 -5.95 -16.89 -0.76
CA PRO A 27 -5.93 -17.08 0.69
C PRO A 27 -4.84 -16.21 1.35
N GLU A 28 -5.00 -15.90 2.63
CA GLU A 28 -4.09 -15.04 3.40
C GLU A 28 -2.62 -15.51 3.36
N SER A 29 -2.40 -16.82 3.33
CA SER A 29 -1.07 -17.43 3.19
C SER A 29 -0.36 -17.16 1.85
N ARG A 30 -1.05 -16.58 0.86
CA ARG A 30 -0.56 -16.41 -0.51
C ARG A 30 -0.37 -14.95 -0.93
N TYR A 31 -0.56 -13.99 -0.04
CA TYR A 31 -0.21 -12.59 -0.29
C TYR A 31 0.51 -11.98 0.91
N LYS A 32 1.24 -10.89 0.66
CA LYS A 32 1.91 -10.12 1.71
C LYS A 32 1.91 -8.64 1.32
N LEU A 33 1.61 -7.77 2.28
CA LEU A 33 1.90 -6.34 2.17
C LEU A 33 3.41 -6.13 2.32
N VAL A 34 4.01 -5.48 1.34
CA VAL A 34 5.44 -5.13 1.27
C VAL A 34 5.56 -3.66 0.90
N TYR A 35 6.73 -3.07 1.13
CA TYR A 35 6.97 -1.63 0.96
C TYR A 35 8.07 -1.38 -0.07
N GLN A 36 8.04 -0.20 -0.69
CA GLN A 36 8.97 0.24 -1.73
C GLN A 36 9.44 1.68 -1.44
N SER A 37 10.29 2.23 -2.31
CA SER A 37 10.76 3.62 -2.25
C SER A 37 11.53 3.98 -0.97
N ARG A 38 12.20 3.01 -0.34
CA ARG A 38 13.07 3.30 0.82
C ARG A 38 14.16 4.29 0.40
N SER A 39 14.16 5.46 1.00
CA SER A 39 15.13 6.53 0.73
C SER A 39 15.77 7.04 2.02
N GLY A 40 16.78 7.90 1.92
CA GLY A 40 17.48 8.43 3.10
C GLY A 40 18.55 7.47 3.62
N ARG A 41 18.87 7.55 4.91
CA ARG A 41 19.99 6.79 5.47
C ARG A 41 19.56 5.35 5.81
N PRO A 42 20.43 4.35 5.65
CA PRO A 42 20.10 2.96 6.00
C PRO A 42 19.58 2.79 7.43
N GLU A 43 20.06 3.60 8.38
CA GLU A 43 19.65 3.57 9.79
C GLU A 43 18.27 4.17 10.08
N ASP A 44 17.65 4.85 9.11
CA ASP A 44 16.31 5.42 9.28
C ASP A 44 15.27 4.27 9.33
N PRO A 45 14.34 4.29 10.31
CA PRO A 45 13.36 3.22 10.48
C PRO A 45 12.26 3.32 9.42
N TRP A 46 12.34 2.45 8.41
CA TRP A 46 11.31 2.29 7.38
C TRP A 46 10.35 1.15 7.72
N LEU A 47 9.23 1.10 6.98
CA LEU A 47 8.33 -0.03 7.03
C LEU A 47 8.92 -1.22 6.27
N GLU A 48 8.68 -2.40 6.81
CA GLU A 48 9.26 -3.65 6.33
C GLU A 48 8.15 -4.70 6.13
N PRO A 49 8.33 -5.65 5.21
CA PRO A 49 9.54 -5.89 4.42
C PRO A 49 9.64 -4.99 3.18
N ASP A 50 10.87 -4.64 2.81
CA ASP A 50 11.21 -4.13 1.48
C ASP A 50 10.84 -5.13 0.37
N ILE A 51 10.34 -4.62 -0.76
CA ILE A 51 9.86 -5.43 -1.88
C ILE A 51 10.98 -6.25 -2.53
N LEU A 52 12.17 -5.68 -2.72
CA LEU A 52 13.27 -6.37 -3.41
C LEU A 52 13.79 -7.52 -2.56
N ASP A 53 13.94 -7.29 -1.26
CA ASP A 53 14.33 -8.33 -0.31
C ASP A 53 13.27 -9.42 -0.19
N HIS A 54 11.98 -9.02 -0.22
CA HIS A 54 10.89 -9.99 -0.20
C HIS A 54 10.86 -10.87 -1.45
N LEU A 55 11.11 -10.33 -2.65
CA LEU A 55 11.17 -11.09 -3.90
C LEU A 55 12.29 -12.14 -3.86
N ARG A 56 13.48 -11.75 -3.38
CA ARG A 56 14.62 -12.69 -3.20
C ARG A 56 14.26 -13.83 -2.25
N ARG A 57 13.62 -13.51 -1.12
CA ARG A 57 13.16 -14.51 -0.16
C ARG A 57 12.13 -15.45 -0.76
N LEU A 58 11.12 -14.94 -1.48
CA LEU A 58 10.12 -15.78 -2.14
C LEU A 58 10.77 -16.76 -3.14
N LYS A 59 11.74 -16.30 -3.93
CA LYS A 59 12.47 -17.19 -4.84
C LYS A 59 13.27 -18.25 -4.09
N SER A 60 13.95 -17.89 -2.99
CA SER A 60 14.64 -18.84 -2.11
C SER A 60 13.69 -19.88 -1.51
N ASP A 61 12.43 -19.52 -1.26
CA ASP A 61 11.38 -20.41 -0.76
C ASP A 61 10.73 -21.26 -1.89
N GLY A 62 11.24 -21.17 -3.13
CA GLY A 62 10.78 -21.96 -4.27
C GLY A 62 9.58 -21.37 -5.02
N VAL A 63 9.25 -20.09 -4.81
CA VAL A 63 8.22 -19.41 -5.61
C VAL A 63 8.76 -19.10 -7.00
N GLU A 64 8.04 -19.52 -8.03
CA GLU A 64 8.44 -19.33 -9.42
C GLU A 64 7.78 -18.12 -10.08
N SER A 65 6.67 -17.64 -9.53
CA SER A 65 5.91 -16.53 -10.10
C SER A 65 5.20 -15.67 -9.06
N VAL A 66 5.19 -14.35 -9.28
CA VAL A 66 4.51 -13.37 -8.44
C VAL A 66 3.71 -12.37 -9.27
N VAL A 67 2.65 -11.85 -8.67
CA VAL A 67 1.93 -10.65 -9.15
C VAL A 67 2.11 -9.55 -8.11
N ILE A 68 2.57 -8.38 -8.55
CA ILE A 68 2.70 -7.18 -7.70
C ILE A 68 1.50 -6.27 -7.96
N SER A 69 0.80 -5.88 -6.91
CA SER A 69 -0.33 -4.95 -6.97
C SER A 69 0.03 -3.62 -6.30
N PRO A 70 0.09 -2.49 -7.04
CA PRO A 70 0.47 -1.18 -6.51
C PRO A 70 -0.66 -0.55 -5.69
N ILE A 71 -1.02 -1.16 -4.56
CA ILE A 71 -2.24 -0.85 -3.82
C ILE A 71 -2.23 0.55 -3.16
N GLY A 72 -1.04 1.10 -2.91
CA GLY A 72 -0.87 2.42 -2.29
C GLY A 72 -1.12 3.60 -3.24
N PHE A 73 -1.33 3.35 -4.53
CA PHE A 73 -1.43 4.41 -5.54
C PHE A 73 -2.58 4.18 -6.53
N LEU A 74 -3.16 5.29 -7.00
CA LEU A 74 -4.31 5.28 -7.89
C LEU A 74 -3.94 5.36 -9.38
N SER A 75 -2.75 5.88 -9.68
CA SER A 75 -2.27 6.13 -11.04
C SER A 75 -0.80 5.76 -11.17
N ASP A 76 -0.42 5.27 -12.35
CA ASP A 76 0.97 5.10 -12.71
C ASP A 76 1.65 6.48 -12.74
N HIS A 77 2.81 6.57 -12.10
CA HIS A 77 3.67 7.74 -12.07
C HIS A 77 5.12 7.28 -11.92
N MET A 78 6.06 8.21 -12.05
CA MET A 78 7.50 7.89 -12.15
C MET A 78 7.98 6.95 -11.06
N GLU A 79 7.61 7.18 -9.79
CA GLU A 79 8.06 6.35 -8.66
C GLU A 79 7.53 4.92 -8.75
N VAL A 80 6.24 4.73 -9.02
CA VAL A 80 5.67 3.39 -9.21
C VAL A 80 6.29 2.65 -10.40
N LEU A 81 6.48 3.35 -11.53
CA LEU A 81 7.08 2.74 -12.72
C LEU A 81 8.55 2.38 -12.48
N PHE A 82 9.31 3.26 -11.86
CA PHE A 82 10.72 3.01 -11.58
C PHE A 82 10.89 1.87 -10.57
N ASP A 83 10.25 1.94 -9.41
CA ASP A 83 10.42 0.92 -8.36
C ASP A 83 9.94 -0.47 -8.82
N LEU A 84 8.84 -0.54 -9.57
CA LEU A 84 8.20 -1.81 -9.89
C LEU A 84 8.52 -2.35 -11.28
N ASP A 85 8.54 -1.49 -12.30
CA ASP A 85 8.78 -1.92 -13.69
C ASP A 85 10.26 -1.86 -14.08
N GLU A 86 11.10 -1.14 -13.33
CA GLU A 86 12.56 -1.17 -13.50
C GLU A 86 13.22 -1.98 -12.37
N GLU A 87 13.23 -1.51 -11.12
CA GLU A 87 14.02 -2.15 -10.05
C GLU A 87 13.54 -3.55 -9.69
N ALA A 88 12.25 -3.72 -9.37
CA ALA A 88 11.69 -5.02 -9.03
C ALA A 88 11.71 -5.98 -10.22
N ALA A 89 11.53 -5.47 -11.44
CA ALA A 89 11.61 -6.26 -12.67
C ALA A 89 13.04 -6.77 -12.92
N LEU A 90 14.04 -5.90 -12.77
CA LEU A 90 15.47 -6.26 -12.87
C LEU A 90 15.84 -7.33 -11.84
N VAL A 91 15.51 -7.12 -10.56
CA VAL A 91 15.77 -8.12 -9.50
C VAL A 91 15.08 -9.45 -9.81
N SER A 92 13.83 -9.41 -10.27
CA SER A 92 13.09 -10.62 -10.63
C SER A 92 13.75 -11.37 -11.79
N GLN A 93 14.25 -10.65 -12.80
CA GLN A 93 15.00 -11.24 -13.91
C GLN A 93 16.31 -11.89 -13.44
N GLU A 94 17.08 -11.20 -12.61
CA GLU A 94 18.36 -11.68 -12.07
C GLU A 94 18.21 -12.99 -11.28
N ILE A 95 17.13 -13.11 -10.49
CA ILE A 95 16.87 -14.30 -9.67
C ILE A 95 16.03 -15.37 -10.39
N GLY A 96 15.61 -15.13 -11.64
CA GLY A 96 14.77 -16.06 -12.39
C GLY A 96 13.37 -16.24 -11.79
N LEU A 97 12.77 -15.16 -11.30
CA LEU A 97 11.40 -15.11 -10.79
C LEU A 97 10.48 -14.48 -11.86
N THR A 98 9.40 -15.18 -12.25
CA THR A 98 8.43 -14.62 -13.18
C THR A 98 7.59 -13.56 -12.47
N MET A 99 7.74 -12.30 -12.84
CA MET A 99 7.01 -11.19 -12.23
C MET A 99 6.02 -10.57 -13.22
N ARG A 100 4.82 -10.23 -12.73
CA ARG A 100 3.86 -9.37 -13.41
C ARG A 100 3.38 -8.27 -12.47
N ARG A 101 3.20 -7.06 -12.98
CA ARG A 101 2.54 -5.97 -12.26
C ARG A 101 1.07 -5.88 -12.68
N ALA A 102 0.17 -5.74 -11.71
CA ALA A 102 -1.20 -5.31 -11.96
C ALA A 102 -1.21 -3.80 -12.23
N GLY A 103 -2.00 -3.35 -13.21
CA GLY A 103 -2.18 -1.92 -13.46
C GLY A 103 -2.78 -1.21 -12.26
N THR A 104 -2.46 0.08 -12.10
CA THR A 104 -3.21 0.95 -11.20
C THR A 104 -4.65 1.14 -11.68
N VAL A 105 -5.53 1.65 -10.81
CA VAL A 105 -6.96 1.79 -11.15
C VAL A 105 -7.22 2.79 -12.28
N GLY A 106 -6.37 3.81 -12.41
CA GLY A 106 -6.47 4.82 -13.45
C GLY A 106 -7.87 5.44 -13.52
N VAL A 107 -8.48 5.40 -14.72
CA VAL A 107 -9.81 5.99 -15.00
C VAL A 107 -10.93 4.95 -15.06
N HIS A 108 -10.79 3.82 -14.37
CA HIS A 108 -11.81 2.77 -14.39
C HIS A 108 -13.20 3.33 -14.01
N PRO A 109 -14.28 3.06 -14.78
CA PRO A 109 -15.58 3.70 -14.57
C PRO A 109 -16.15 3.56 -13.16
N LYS A 110 -15.96 2.38 -12.52
CA LYS A 110 -16.38 2.16 -11.13
C LYS A 110 -15.61 3.04 -10.13
N PHE A 111 -14.35 3.34 -10.41
CA PHE A 111 -13.54 4.22 -9.56
C PHE A 111 -14.00 5.67 -9.69
N VAL A 112 -14.21 6.15 -10.92
CA VAL A 112 -14.78 7.48 -11.18
C VAL A 112 -16.15 7.63 -10.52
N GLN A 113 -17.00 6.61 -10.60
CA GLN A 113 -18.31 6.59 -9.93
C GLN A 113 -18.16 6.66 -8.40
N MET A 114 -17.19 5.94 -7.81
CA MET A 114 -16.91 6.00 -6.38
C MET A 114 -16.46 7.41 -5.96
N ILE A 115 -15.56 8.07 -6.69
CA ILE A 115 -15.16 9.45 -6.39
C ILE A 115 -16.36 10.40 -6.43
N ARG A 116 -17.24 10.25 -7.42
CA ARG A 116 -18.49 11.03 -7.47
C ARG A 116 -19.34 10.81 -6.21
N LYS A 117 -19.49 9.57 -5.74
CA LYS A 117 -20.25 9.26 -4.51
C LYS A 117 -19.63 9.91 -3.28
N LEU A 118 -18.30 9.85 -3.12
CA LEU A 118 -17.60 10.54 -2.02
C LEU A 118 -17.88 12.06 -2.00
N ILE A 119 -17.98 12.69 -3.18
CA ILE A 119 -18.34 14.10 -3.27
C ILE A 119 -19.80 14.31 -2.84
N GLN A 120 -20.73 13.42 -3.22
CA GLN A 120 -22.14 13.50 -2.82
C GLN A 120 -22.30 13.33 -1.30
N GLU A 121 -21.59 12.37 -0.70
CA GLU A 121 -21.50 12.17 0.76
C GLU A 121 -21.04 13.45 1.48
N ARG A 122 -20.13 14.22 0.87
CA ARG A 122 -19.63 15.46 1.46
C ARG A 122 -20.60 16.64 1.35
N LEU A 123 -21.40 16.67 0.28
CA LEU A 123 -22.31 17.78 -0.02
C LEU A 123 -23.68 17.64 0.66
N ASP A 124 -24.13 16.42 0.91
CA ASP A 124 -25.43 16.14 1.53
C ASP A 124 -25.27 15.17 2.70
N SER A 125 -25.53 15.65 3.91
CA SER A 125 -25.44 14.83 5.13
C SER A 125 -26.47 13.69 5.19
N ASN A 126 -27.49 13.70 4.33
CA ASN A 126 -28.47 12.62 4.22
C ASN A 126 -28.04 11.54 3.21
N PHE A 127 -26.97 11.78 2.45
CA PHE A 127 -26.43 10.79 1.53
C PHE A 127 -25.75 9.67 2.32
N GLU A 128 -26.06 8.42 1.99
CA GLU A 128 -25.49 7.25 2.65
C GLU A 128 -23.98 7.20 2.43
N LYS A 129 -23.22 7.03 3.51
CA LYS A 129 -21.77 6.90 3.45
C LYS A 129 -21.38 5.44 3.27
N GLU A 130 -20.91 5.11 2.08
CA GLU A 130 -20.53 3.74 1.74
C GLU A 130 -19.16 3.40 2.34
N ALA A 131 -19.04 2.20 2.93
CA ALA A 131 -17.78 1.65 3.42
C ALA A 131 -17.72 0.16 3.17
N VAL A 132 -16.50 -0.37 3.02
CA VAL A 132 -16.24 -1.79 2.79
C VAL A 132 -15.22 -2.31 3.80
N GLY A 133 -15.43 -3.54 4.24
CA GLY A 133 -14.55 -4.21 5.20
C GLY A 133 -14.81 -3.82 6.66
N ALA A 134 -13.76 -3.86 7.46
CA ALA A 134 -13.84 -3.70 8.92
C ALA A 134 -13.89 -2.24 9.38
N PHE A 135 -13.59 -1.27 8.50
CA PHE A 135 -13.59 0.15 8.82
C PHE A 135 -14.88 0.81 8.32
N GLY A 136 -15.49 1.65 9.17
CA GLY A 136 -16.61 2.49 8.77
C GLY A 136 -16.20 3.62 7.82
N PRO A 137 -17.16 4.42 7.36
CA PRO A 137 -16.88 5.57 6.51
C PRO A 137 -16.00 6.59 7.24
N ASN A 138 -15.15 7.28 6.48
CA ASN A 138 -14.20 8.23 7.05
C ASN A 138 -14.89 9.52 7.54
N TRP A 139 -14.23 10.25 8.42
CA TRP A 139 -14.72 11.52 8.94
C TRP A 139 -14.74 12.60 7.83
N ASP A 140 -15.74 13.48 7.86
CA ASP A 140 -15.77 14.66 6.98
C ASP A 140 -14.75 15.73 7.36
N VAL A 141 -14.36 15.72 8.64
CA VAL A 141 -13.39 16.62 9.25
C VAL A 141 -12.47 15.78 10.11
N CYS A 142 -11.18 15.85 9.82
CA CYS A 142 -10.15 15.09 10.52
C CYS A 142 -10.10 15.48 12.02
N PRO A 143 -10.20 14.51 12.94
CA PRO A 143 -9.93 14.76 14.36
C PRO A 143 -8.50 15.29 14.57
N LEU A 144 -8.31 16.14 15.58
CA LEU A 144 -7.00 16.76 15.88
C LEU A 144 -5.89 15.73 16.19
N ASP A 145 -6.29 14.53 16.61
CA ASP A 145 -5.44 13.42 17.02
C ASP A 145 -5.40 12.27 15.99
N CYS A 146 -5.98 12.43 14.80
CA CYS A 146 -6.05 11.38 13.78
C CYS A 146 -4.69 11.09 13.10
N CYS A 147 -3.74 12.02 13.14
CA CYS A 147 -2.41 11.91 12.51
C CYS A 147 -1.39 12.78 13.28
N PRO A 148 -1.09 12.49 14.56
CA PRO A 148 -0.05 13.20 15.29
C PRO A 148 1.29 13.08 14.58
N ALA A 149 2.06 14.17 14.60
CA ALA A 149 3.41 14.18 14.06
C ALA A 149 4.26 13.06 14.72
N PRO A 150 5.16 12.39 13.97
CA PRO A 150 6.03 11.38 14.52
C PRO A 150 6.85 11.94 15.70
N ARG A 151 6.92 11.18 16.80
CA ARG A 151 7.77 11.56 17.94
C ARG A 151 9.23 11.47 17.51
N ARG A 152 9.95 12.61 17.52
CA ARG A 152 11.40 12.63 17.27
C ARG A 152 12.09 11.71 18.28
N ARG A 153 13.04 10.88 17.81
CA ARG A 153 13.93 10.15 18.72
C ARG A 153 14.70 11.18 19.57
N PRO A 154 14.88 10.93 20.88
CA PRO A 154 15.79 11.75 21.67
C PRO A 154 17.18 11.69 21.02
N GLN A 155 17.85 12.83 20.88
CA GLN A 155 19.25 12.83 20.47
C GLN A 155 20.05 12.05 21.52
N PRO A 156 20.96 11.14 21.10
CA PRO A 156 21.88 10.54 22.05
C PRO A 156 22.65 11.65 22.77
N ALA A 157 22.77 11.53 24.10
CA ALA A 157 23.54 12.48 24.89
C ALA A 157 24.99 12.50 24.37
N SER A 158 25.49 13.70 24.10
CA SER A 158 26.87 13.98 23.70
C SER A 158 27.88 13.55 24.76
#